data_AF-A0AB38ED84-F1
#
_entry.id   AF-A0AB38ED84-F1
#
_cell.length_a   1.000
_cell.length_b   1.000
_cell.length_c   1.000
_cell.angle_alpha   90.00
_cell.angle_beta   90.00
_cell.angle_gamma   90.00
#
_symmetry.space_group_name_H-M   'P 1'
#
loop_
_entity.id
_entity.type
_entity.pdbx_description
1 polymer ?
#
loop_
_entity_poly.entity_id
_entity_poly.type
_entity_poly.pdbx_seq_one_letter_code
_entity_poly.pdbx_strand_id
1 'polypeptide(L)'
;MTLTTKVCAECGQSFLSNRSNHRFCKDHCRIRAHRAKHKEMPEVKQAKTSIFEFYKQQISKLSDSEILGAVAALILETPEDSKNRKQSMLYKLLNKESQNV
;
A
#
# COMPACT_ATOMS: atom_id res chain seq x y z
N MET A 1 -4.99 20.03 -33.76
CA MET A 1 -4.17 19.78 -32.56
C MET A 1 -2.74 19.54 -33.01
N THR A 2 -1.79 20.38 -32.59
CA THR A 2 -0.37 20.22 -32.94
C THR A 2 0.30 19.32 -31.90
N LEU A 3 1.00 18.29 -32.37
CA LEU A 3 1.83 17.44 -31.50
C LEU A 3 3.18 18.13 -31.30
N THR A 4 3.62 18.19 -30.05
CA THR A 4 4.91 18.74 -29.65
C THR A 4 5.78 17.65 -29.08
N THR A 5 7.03 17.58 -29.51
CA THR A 5 8.01 16.64 -28.96
C THR A 5 8.45 17.12 -27.58
N LYS A 6 8.42 16.23 -26.60
CA LYS A 6 8.80 16.49 -25.20
C LYS A 6 9.65 15.37 -24.65
N VAL A 7 10.41 15.67 -23.61
CA VAL A 7 11.23 14.69 -22.88
C VAL A 7 10.48 14.24 -21.63
N CYS A 8 10.43 12.93 -21.40
CA CYS A 8 9.81 12.37 -20.21
C CYS A 8 10.63 12.68 -18.95
N ALA A 9 9.98 13.21 -17.92
CA ALA A 9 10.62 13.55 -16.64
C ALA A 9 11.09 12.34 -15.81
N GLU A 10 10.71 11.11 -16.17
CA GLU A 10 11.08 9.88 -15.45
C GLU A 10 12.15 9.06 -16.20
N CYS A 11 11.94 8.78 -17.50
CA CYS A 11 12.85 7.92 -18.27
C CYS A 11 13.76 8.66 -19.25
N GLY A 12 13.59 9.98 -19.42
CA GLY A 12 14.40 10.78 -20.35
C GLY A 12 14.12 10.54 -21.84
N GLN A 13 13.17 9.66 -22.19
CA GLN A 13 12.81 9.41 -23.59
C GLN A 13 11.96 10.54 -24.18
N SER A 14 12.21 10.86 -25.45
CA SER A 14 11.38 11.77 -26.23
C SER A 14 10.03 11.13 -26.58
N PHE A 15 8.95 11.89 -26.46
CA PHE A 15 7.59 11.46 -26.80
C PHE A 15 6.76 12.63 -27.36
N LEU A 16 5.70 12.30 -28.11
CA LEU A 16 4.78 13.30 -28.66
C LEU A 16 3.67 13.61 -27.67
N SER A 17 3.37 14.89 -27.49
CA SER A 17 2.28 15.36 -26.63
C SER A 17 1.41 16.39 -27.32
N ASN A 18 0.11 16.26 -27.12
CA ASN A 18 -0.88 17.29 -27.48
C ASN A 18 -1.17 18.30 -26.34
N ARG A 19 -0.70 18.03 -25.12
CA ARG A 19 -0.91 18.90 -23.93
C ARG A 19 0.38 19.59 -23.50
N SER A 20 0.27 20.87 -23.16
CA SER A 20 1.37 21.70 -22.65
C SER A 20 1.89 21.25 -21.28
N ASN A 21 1.08 20.57 -20.48
CA ASN A 21 1.46 20.06 -19.15
C ASN A 21 1.77 18.54 -19.10
N HIS A 22 1.82 17.84 -20.24
CA HIS A 22 2.18 16.42 -20.27
C HIS A 22 3.66 16.24 -19.92
N ARG A 23 3.95 15.47 -18.86
CA ARG A 23 5.29 15.29 -18.29
C ARG A 23 5.87 13.88 -18.45
N PHE A 24 5.03 12.89 -18.72
CA PHE A 24 5.42 11.47 -18.72
C PHE A 24 5.02 10.83 -20.04
N CYS A 25 5.88 9.99 -20.61
CA CYS A 25 5.58 9.35 -21.89
C CYS A 25 4.48 8.28 -21.79
N LYS A 26 4.34 7.65 -20.61
CA LYS A 26 3.41 6.55 -20.32
C LYS A 26 3.00 6.56 -18.84
N ASP A 27 1.91 5.88 -18.51
CA ASP A 27 1.44 5.77 -17.13
C ASP A 27 2.45 5.14 -16.17
N HIS A 28 3.22 4.16 -16.62
CA HIS A 28 4.24 3.54 -15.77
C HIS A 28 5.29 4.57 -15.27
N CYS A 29 5.67 5.54 -16.11
CA CYS A 29 6.59 6.62 -15.74
C CYS A 29 5.96 7.57 -14.71
N ARG A 30 4.68 7.90 -14.89
CA ARG A 30 3.92 8.73 -13.94
C ARG A 30 3.82 8.05 -12.57
N ILE A 31 3.51 6.76 -12.56
CA ILE A 31 3.37 5.96 -11.33
C ILE A 31 4.73 5.84 -10.62
N ARG A 32 5.81 5.57 -11.35
CA ARG A 32 7.17 5.51 -10.78
C ARG A 32 7.58 6.84 -10.16
N ALA A 33 7.42 7.95 -10.88
CA ALA A 33 7.74 9.29 -10.37
C ALA A 33 6.92 9.63 -9.11
N HIS A 34 5.64 9.25 -9.08
CA HIS A 34 4.80 9.42 -7.89
C HIS A 34 5.31 8.57 -6.71
N ARG A 35 5.62 7.28 -6.93
CA ARG A 35 6.16 6.39 -5.89
C ARG A 35 7.50 6.89 -5.35
N ALA A 36 8.38 7.40 -6.20
CA ALA A 36 9.68 7.95 -5.79
C ALA A 36 9.54 9.18 -4.88
N LYS A 37 8.52 10.04 -5.11
CA LYS A 37 8.22 11.16 -4.22
C LYS A 37 7.68 10.73 -2.86
N HIS A 38 6.98 9.60 -2.83
CA HIS A 38 6.48 8.97 -1.60
C HIS A 38 7.40 7.84 -1.14
N LYS A 39 8.73 7.98 -1.37
CA LYS A 39 9.70 7.01 -0.86
C LYS A 39 9.51 6.94 0.65
N GLU A 40 9.15 5.75 1.11
CA GLU A 40 8.92 5.50 2.53
C GLU A 40 10.22 5.76 3.28
N MET A 41 10.15 6.57 4.34
CA MET A 41 11.31 6.86 5.17
C MET A 41 11.85 5.55 5.76
N PRO A 42 13.17 5.32 5.77
CA PRO A 42 13.76 4.09 6.30
C PRO A 42 13.27 3.75 7.71
N GLU A 43 13.08 4.76 8.55
CA GLU A 43 12.60 4.63 9.93
C GLU A 43 11.15 4.12 9.96
N VAL A 44 10.29 4.61 9.06
CA VAL A 44 8.90 4.15 8.93
C VAL A 44 8.86 2.69 8.46
N LYS A 45 9.73 2.34 7.50
CA LYS A 45 9.85 0.96 7.03
C LYS A 45 10.29 0.03 8.16
N GLN A 46 11.33 0.42 8.91
CA GLN A 46 11.82 -0.34 10.05
C GLN A 46 10.75 -0.50 11.13
N ALA A 47 10.05 0.58 11.49
CA ALA A 47 8.98 0.55 12.49
C ALA A 47 7.86 -0.43 12.11
N LYS A 48 7.43 -0.42 10.84
CA LYS A 48 6.44 -1.39 10.34
C LYS A 48 6.90 -2.83 10.48
N THR A 49 8.15 -3.12 10.08
CA THR A 49 8.72 -4.47 10.21
C THR A 49 8.75 -4.90 11.67
N SER A 50 9.22 -4.05 12.58
CA SER A 50 9.27 -4.35 14.01
C SER A 50 7.88 -4.60 14.62
N ILE A 51 6.89 -3.79 14.26
CA ILE A 51 5.51 -3.96 14.73
C ILE A 51 4.91 -5.28 14.22
N PHE A 52 5.13 -5.60 12.95
CA PHE A 52 4.60 -6.82 12.35
C PHE A 52 5.21 -8.09 12.98
N GLU A 53 6.53 -8.10 13.19
CA GLU A 53 7.21 -9.21 13.86
C GLU A 53 6.78 -9.35 15.32
N PHE A 54 6.56 -8.23 16.04
CA PHE A 54 5.97 -8.27 17.38
C PHE A 54 4.60 -8.96 17.38
N TYR A 55 3.69 -8.57 16.48
CA TYR A 55 2.37 -9.20 16.40
C TYR A 55 2.44 -10.68 16.05
N LYS A 56 3.30 -11.09 15.10
CA LYS A 56 3.53 -12.51 14.80
C LYS A 56 3.96 -13.28 16.03
N GLN A 57 4.90 -12.73 16.81
CA GLN A 57 5.40 -13.36 18.02
C GLN A 57 4.28 -13.51 19.05
N GLN A 58 3.42 -12.51 19.25
CA GLN A 58 2.30 -12.63 20.18
C GLN A 58 1.26 -13.66 19.70
N ILE A 59 0.93 -13.67 18.42
CA ILE A 59 0.00 -14.66 17.83
C ILE A 59 0.56 -16.07 17.98
N SER A 60 1.88 -16.27 17.83
CA SER A 60 2.51 -17.58 18.01
C SER A 60 2.44 -18.14 19.43
N LYS A 61 2.13 -17.30 20.43
CA LYS A 61 1.94 -17.72 21.83
C LYS A 61 0.50 -18.09 22.15
N LEU A 62 -0.45 -17.80 21.26
CA LEU A 62 -1.85 -18.13 21.47
C LEU A 62 -2.05 -19.64 21.33
N SER A 63 -2.87 -20.18 22.21
CA SER A 63 -3.37 -21.54 22.12
C SER A 63 -4.40 -21.66 20.99
N ASP A 64 -4.62 -22.89 20.53
CA ASP A 64 -5.61 -23.18 19.49
C ASP A 64 -7.02 -22.71 19.91
N SER A 65 -7.38 -22.80 21.20
CA SER A 65 -8.68 -22.35 21.69
C SER A 65 -8.83 -20.83 21.65
N GLU A 66 -7.78 -20.07 21.96
CA GLU A 66 -7.76 -18.61 21.83
C GLU A 66 -7.88 -18.18 20.36
N ILE A 67 -7.17 -18.86 19.47
CA ILE A 67 -7.26 -18.63 18.02
C ILE A 67 -8.69 -18.93 17.54
N LEU A 68 -9.25 -20.07 17.92
CA LEU A 68 -10.62 -20.44 17.57
C LEU A 68 -11.65 -19.43 18.11
N GLY A 69 -11.46 -18.93 19.33
CA GLY A 69 -12.30 -17.88 19.92
C GLY A 69 -12.25 -16.58 19.11
N ALA A 70 -11.05 -16.16 18.69
CA ALA A 70 -10.88 -14.99 17.83
C ALA A 70 -11.55 -15.17 16.45
N VAL A 71 -11.41 -16.35 15.85
CA VAL A 71 -12.07 -16.68 14.56
C VAL A 71 -13.59 -16.70 14.72
N ALA A 72 -14.12 -17.28 15.80
CA ALA A 72 -15.55 -17.27 16.08
C ALA A 72 -16.09 -15.85 16.23
N ALA A 73 -15.36 -14.96 16.90
CA ALA A 73 -15.74 -13.55 17.02
C ALA A 73 -15.82 -12.87 15.64
N LEU A 74 -14.88 -13.16 14.73
CA LEU A 74 -14.91 -12.65 13.35
C LEU A 74 -16.12 -13.15 12.55
N ILE A 75 -16.50 -14.42 12.73
CA ILE A 75 -17.67 -15.02 12.05
C ILE A 75 -18.98 -14.40 12.54
N LEU A 76 -19.03 -14.05 13.82
CA LEU A 76 -20.21 -13.46 14.47
C LEU A 76 -20.24 -11.92 14.36
N GLU A 77 -19.28 -11.29 13.67
CA GLU A 77 -19.27 -9.84 13.45
C GLU A 77 -20.58 -9.37 12.81
N THR A 78 -21.15 -8.30 13.36
CA THR A 78 -22.22 -7.59 12.65
C THR A 78 -21.63 -6.87 11.43
N PRO A 79 -22.48 -6.47 10.45
CA PRO A 79 -22.00 -5.66 9.32
C PRO A 79 -21.29 -4.36 9.75
N GLU A 80 -21.72 -3.74 10.86
CA GLU A 80 -21.11 -2.53 11.38
C GLU A 80 -19.76 -2.82 12.06
N ASP A 81 -19.64 -3.90 12.83
CA ASP A 81 -18.35 -4.33 13.40
C ASP A 81 -17.31 -4.62 12.33
N SER A 82 -17.72 -5.34 11.28
CA SER A 82 -16.85 -5.63 10.13
C SER A 82 -16.38 -4.36 9.43
N LYS A 83 -17.29 -3.39 9.24
CA LYS A 83 -16.99 -2.09 8.65
C LYS A 83 -16.01 -1.31 9.52
N ASN A 84 -16.23 -1.25 10.83
CA ASN A 84 -15.35 -0.58 11.78
C ASN A 84 -13.94 -1.20 11.79
N ARG A 85 -13.84 -2.53 11.82
CA ARG A 85 -12.56 -3.23 11.70
C ARG A 85 -11.83 -2.90 10.41
N LYS A 86 -12.53 -2.92 9.26
CA LYS A 86 -11.93 -2.57 7.95
C LYS A 86 -11.49 -1.11 7.85
N GLN A 87 -12.12 -0.21 8.60
CA GLN A 87 -11.72 1.19 8.68
C GLN A 87 -10.52 1.43 9.59
N SER A 88 -10.24 0.52 10.53
CA SER A 88 -9.11 0.63 11.45
C SER A 88 -7.78 0.80 10.70
N MET A 89 -6.88 1.59 11.30
CA MET A 89 -5.53 1.81 10.76
C MET A 89 -4.74 0.51 10.67
N LEU A 90 -4.89 -0.38 11.66
CA LEU A 90 -4.21 -1.68 11.69
C LEU A 90 -4.62 -2.55 10.49
N TYR A 91 -5.92 -2.67 10.20
CA TYR A 91 -6.39 -3.44 9.05
C TYR A 91 -5.84 -2.90 7.73
N LYS A 92 -5.84 -1.57 7.55
CA LYS A 92 -5.31 -0.92 6.34
C LYS A 92 -3.81 -1.15 6.16
N LEU A 93 -3.04 -1.12 7.26
CA LEU A 93 -1.60 -1.37 7.24
C LEU A 93 -1.30 -2.82 6.85
N LEU A 94 -1.95 -3.78 7.50
CA LEU A 94 -1.76 -5.21 7.22
C LEU A 94 -2.13 -5.57 5.78
N ASN A 95 -3.24 -5.03 5.26
CA ASN A 95 -3.70 -5.32 3.90
C ASN A 95 -2.85 -4.64 2.80
N LYS A 96 -2.08 -3.61 3.16
CA LYS A 96 -1.09 -3.00 2.25
C LYS A 96 0.19 -3.84 2.19
N GLU A 97 0.61 -4.43 3.31
CA GLU A 97 1.78 -5.33 3.35
C GLU A 97 1.49 -6.65 2.63
N SER A 98 0.29 -7.24 2.76
CA SER A 98 -0.08 -8.48 2.05
C SER A 98 -0.08 -8.35 0.52
N GLN A 99 -0.27 -7.14 -0.02
CA GLN A 99 -0.20 -6.86 -1.46
C GLN A 99 1.23 -6.72 -2.00
N ASN A 100 2.24 -6.69 -1.12
CA ASN A 100 3.66 -6.61 -1.47
C ASN A 100 4.41 -7.95 -1.29
N VAL A 101 3.73 -9.01 -0.85
CA VAL A 101 4.22 -10.40 -0.75
C VAL A 101 3.74 -11.18 -1.97
#